data_AF-A0A8C9NZM2-F1
#
_entry.id   AF-A0A8C9NZM2-F1
#
_cell.length_a   1.000
_cell.length_b   1.000
_cell.length_c   1.000
_cell.angle_alpha   90.00
_cell.angle_beta   90.00
_cell.angle_gamma   90.00
#
_symmetry.space_group_name_H-M   'P 1'
#
loop_
_entity.id
_entity.type
_entity.pdbx_description
1 polymer ?
#
loop_
_entity_poly.entity_id
_entity_poly.type
_entity_poly.pdbx_seq_one_letter_code
_entity_poly.pdbx_strand_id
1 'polypeptide(L)'
;YVHTSCWIWRSLLGPSSALPGGIPVVLLDDYGEEEGTKEEVRAPEQYVPCDYHPCKHLQTPCAELQRHSGCSCPGLSREDTIPDAPRLQGVSEMTDTSALILWCAPNSVVHGYQIRYFAEGKAENLSVVENIYATARQHPLYGLSPGTTYRVCVLAANRAGLSLPRASGWRRACTNFTTKPSYLGILAGLCATSSLLFISTLVLSVCLCRRGWTSHRQCYDTHLVAFKNPVMAESVAQW
;
A
#
# COMPACT_ATOMS: atom_id res chain seq x y z
N TYR A 1 29.06 65.77 43.25
CA TYR A 1 30.31 65.17 42.77
C TYR A 1 30.25 65.09 41.25
N VAL A 2 31.26 65.68 40.58
CA VAL A 2 31.74 65.59 39.17
C VAL A 2 30.82 64.86 38.14
N HIS A 3 30.28 65.51 37.08
CA HIS A 3 30.91 65.84 35.76
C HIS A 3 31.50 64.59 35.04
N THR A 4 31.36 64.30 33.74
CA THR A 4 31.13 65.07 32.50
C THR A 4 30.37 64.21 31.46
N SER A 5 29.32 64.71 30.79
CA SER A 5 29.33 65.32 29.44
C SER A 5 29.53 64.36 28.26
N CYS A 6 28.43 63.99 27.59
CA CYS A 6 28.45 63.42 26.24
C CYS A 6 28.09 64.53 25.23
N TRP A 7 28.91 64.72 24.18
CA TRP A 7 28.72 65.80 23.21
C TRP A 7 27.81 65.40 22.03
N ILE A 8 27.00 66.35 21.59
CA ILE A 8 26.04 66.23 20.49
C ILE A 8 26.57 66.98 19.26
N TRP A 9 26.46 66.37 18.08
CA TRP A 9 26.04 66.98 16.81
C TRP A 9 25.61 65.81 15.87
N ARG A 10 24.36 65.70 15.38
CA ARG A 10 23.68 66.49 14.31
C ARG A 10 24.58 66.56 13.05
N SER A 11 24.17 66.22 11.83
CA SER A 11 22.91 66.46 11.06
C SER A 11 22.91 65.52 9.80
N LEU A 12 21.89 65.32 8.95
CA LEU A 12 20.46 65.72 8.84
C LEU A 12 19.76 64.80 7.77
N LEU A 13 18.42 64.85 7.72
CA LEU A 13 17.53 64.63 6.55
C LEU A 13 17.48 63.30 5.77
N GLY A 14 16.29 62.68 5.81
CA GLY A 14 15.44 62.62 4.60
C GLY A 14 15.17 61.22 4.01
N PRO A 15 13.91 60.80 3.81
CA PRO A 15 13.57 59.48 3.30
C PRO A 15 13.44 59.45 1.76
N SER A 16 13.54 58.26 1.16
CA SER A 16 13.00 58.01 -0.18
C SER A 16 12.36 56.63 -0.26
N SER A 17 11.09 56.60 -0.66
CA SER A 17 10.30 55.42 -0.97
C SER A 17 9.75 55.56 -2.38
N ALA A 18 10.19 54.75 -3.33
CA ALA A 18 9.60 54.68 -4.67
C ALA A 18 9.91 53.35 -5.40
N LEU A 19 8.84 52.61 -5.73
CA LEU A 19 8.67 51.88 -6.99
C LEU A 19 7.92 52.84 -7.96
N PRO A 20 7.76 52.55 -9.26
CA PRO A 20 8.54 51.70 -10.17
C PRO A 20 8.96 52.45 -11.47
N GLY A 21 9.84 51.86 -12.27
CA GLY A 21 10.13 52.27 -13.67
C GLY A 21 10.95 51.15 -14.35
N GLY A 22 10.77 50.80 -15.61
CA GLY A 22 10.30 51.62 -16.74
C GLY A 22 11.49 51.77 -17.69
N ILE A 23 11.69 50.78 -18.57
CA ILE A 23 12.87 50.69 -19.44
C ILE A 23 12.82 51.82 -20.49
N PRO A 24 13.82 52.72 -20.56
CA PRO A 24 13.91 53.67 -21.66
C PRO A 24 14.46 52.95 -22.91
N VAL A 25 13.68 52.93 -23.98
CA VAL A 25 14.20 52.63 -25.32
C VAL A 25 15.02 53.83 -25.76
N VAL A 26 16.35 53.69 -25.75
CA VAL A 26 17.26 54.67 -26.35
C VAL A 26 17.58 54.20 -27.77
N LEU A 27 16.92 54.85 -28.73
CA LEU A 27 17.29 54.82 -30.14
C LEU A 27 17.93 56.18 -30.46
N LEU A 28 19.18 56.16 -30.91
CA LEU A 28 19.78 57.19 -31.75
C LEU A 28 21.08 56.64 -32.34
N ASP A 29 21.18 56.72 -33.67
CA ASP A 29 22.19 56.09 -34.50
C ASP A 29 23.50 56.89 -34.54
N ASP A 30 24.63 56.21 -34.72
CA ASP A 30 25.81 56.79 -35.38
C ASP A 30 26.57 55.71 -36.19
N TYR A 31 27.25 56.14 -37.25
CA TYR A 31 27.70 55.29 -38.37
C TYR A 31 29.04 54.58 -38.11
N GLY A 32 29.12 53.31 -38.52
CA GLY A 32 30.37 52.56 -38.64
C GLY A 32 30.25 51.43 -39.66
N GLU A 33 30.90 51.57 -40.82
CA GLU A 33 31.00 50.50 -41.81
C GLU A 33 32.15 49.55 -41.43
N GLU A 34 31.83 48.41 -40.83
CA GLU A 34 32.74 47.26 -40.78
C GLU A 34 32.05 46.00 -41.34
N GLU A 35 32.51 45.53 -42.51
CA GLU A 35 32.26 44.17 -42.98
C GLU A 35 33.05 43.19 -42.09
N GLY A 36 32.36 42.46 -41.20
CA GLY A 36 33.08 41.61 -40.24
C GLY A 36 32.22 40.59 -39.50
N THR A 37 31.71 39.58 -40.22
CA THR A 37 31.06 38.37 -39.65
C THR A 37 29.81 38.64 -38.80
N LYS A 38 28.63 38.36 -39.37
CA LYS A 38 27.45 38.05 -38.54
C LYS A 38 27.75 36.77 -37.76
N GLU A 39 28.06 36.88 -36.47
CA GLU A 39 27.86 35.76 -35.56
C GLU A 39 26.35 35.46 -35.55
N GLU A 40 25.97 34.42 -36.29
CA GLU A 40 24.66 33.81 -36.16
C GLU A 40 24.58 33.23 -34.75
N VAL A 41 23.98 34.01 -33.83
CA VAL A 41 23.70 33.60 -32.46
C VAL A 41 22.81 32.36 -32.54
N ARG A 42 23.46 31.20 -32.45
CA ARG A 42 22.85 29.88 -32.56
C ARG A 42 21.65 29.84 -31.62
N ALA A 43 20.48 29.55 -32.19
CA ALA A 43 19.24 29.49 -31.43
C ALA A 43 19.42 28.61 -30.17
N PRO A 44 18.85 28.99 -29.02
CA PRO A 44 19.01 28.24 -27.78
C PRO A 44 18.57 26.79 -28.01
N GLU A 45 19.38 25.84 -27.52
CA GLU A 45 19.07 24.41 -27.66
C GLU A 45 17.64 24.14 -27.16
N GLN A 46 16.83 23.55 -28.03
CA GLN A 46 15.42 23.34 -27.73
C GLN A 46 15.32 22.37 -26.55
N TYR A 47 14.78 22.86 -25.43
CA TYR A 47 14.48 22.04 -24.26
C TYR A 47 13.35 21.06 -24.60
N VAL A 48 13.71 19.87 -25.10
CA VAL A 48 12.78 18.77 -25.38
C VAL A 48 12.72 17.85 -24.15
N PRO A 49 11.60 17.79 -23.41
CA PRO A 49 11.47 16.88 -22.27
C PRO A 49 11.48 15.42 -22.72
N CYS A 50 12.05 14.53 -21.91
CA CYS A 50 11.91 13.09 -22.13
C CYS A 50 10.47 12.61 -21.87
N ASP A 51 9.95 11.69 -22.69
CA ASP A 51 8.75 10.91 -22.38
C ASP A 51 9.03 9.92 -21.24
N TYR A 52 9.05 10.43 -20.01
CA TYR A 52 9.32 9.66 -18.80
C TYR A 52 8.20 9.81 -17.78
N HIS A 53 7.53 8.71 -17.45
CA HIS A 53 6.49 8.68 -16.44
C HIS A 53 7.00 7.99 -15.17
N PRO A 54 7.25 8.72 -14.06
CA PRO A 54 7.92 8.16 -12.87
C PRO A 54 7.25 6.93 -12.26
N CYS A 55 5.94 6.77 -12.44
CA CYS A 55 5.15 5.66 -11.89
C CYS A 55 4.89 4.53 -12.91
N LYS A 56 5.44 4.59 -14.13
CA LYS A 56 5.26 3.54 -15.15
C LYS A 56 6.22 2.36 -14.89
N HIS A 57 5.66 1.17 -14.71
CA HIS A 57 6.40 -0.06 -14.48
C HIS A 57 7.10 -0.53 -15.76
N LEU A 58 8.32 -1.08 -15.61
CA LEU A 58 9.20 -1.56 -16.70
C LEU A 58 9.55 -0.50 -17.76
N GLN A 59 9.51 0.78 -17.41
CA GLN A 59 10.01 1.85 -18.29
C GLN A 59 11.52 2.03 -18.15
N THR A 60 12.21 2.25 -19.27
CA THR A 60 13.60 2.73 -19.36
C THR A 60 13.85 3.93 -18.42
N PRO A 61 14.89 3.93 -17.56
CA PRO A 61 15.15 5.05 -16.65
C PRO A 61 15.43 6.35 -17.41
N CYS A 62 15.02 7.49 -16.84
CA CYS A 62 15.16 8.80 -17.50
C CYS A 62 16.61 9.11 -17.92
N ALA A 63 17.59 8.76 -17.08
CA ALA A 63 19.01 8.92 -17.39
C ALA A 63 19.45 8.23 -18.70
N GLU A 64 18.87 7.07 -19.01
CA GLU A 64 19.19 6.32 -20.22
C GLU A 64 18.45 6.88 -21.45
N LEU A 65 17.22 7.38 -21.26
CA LEU A 65 16.51 8.12 -22.31
C LEU A 65 17.29 9.39 -22.70
N GLN A 66 17.72 10.18 -21.71
CA GLN A 66 18.57 11.36 -21.91
C GLN A 66 19.86 11.02 -22.66
N ARG A 67 20.50 9.87 -22.34
CA ARG A 67 21.72 9.40 -23.03
C ARG A 67 21.47 8.98 -24.48
N HIS A 68 20.31 8.42 -24.80
CA HIS A 68 20.00 7.88 -26.13
C HIS A 68 19.36 8.88 -27.10
N SER A 69 18.53 9.80 -26.62
CA SER A 69 17.79 10.74 -27.49
C SER A 69 18.10 12.22 -27.24
N GLY A 70 19.03 12.54 -26.33
CA GLY A 70 19.39 13.93 -26.01
C GLY A 70 18.29 14.74 -25.33
N CYS A 71 17.18 14.10 -24.92
CA CYS A 71 16.08 14.76 -24.23
C CYS A 71 16.46 15.14 -22.80
N SER A 72 15.75 16.10 -22.21
CA SER A 72 16.03 16.59 -20.86
C SER A 72 15.13 15.96 -19.80
N CYS A 73 15.74 15.51 -18.70
CA CYS A 73 15.08 15.01 -17.50
C CYS A 73 15.11 16.09 -16.40
N PRO A 74 13.99 16.76 -16.06
CA PRO A 74 13.99 17.88 -15.11
C PRO A 74 14.40 17.45 -13.70
N GLY A 75 15.46 18.08 -13.19
CA GLY A 75 15.93 17.91 -11.81
C GLY A 75 16.65 16.60 -11.51
N LEU A 76 17.15 15.87 -12.52
CA LEU A 76 17.88 14.63 -12.34
C LEU A 76 19.25 14.87 -11.64
N SER A 77 19.44 14.30 -10.44
CA SER A 77 20.74 14.33 -9.74
C SER A 77 21.81 13.46 -10.41
N ARG A 78 23.09 13.70 -10.08
CA ARG A 78 24.23 12.86 -10.53
C ARG A 78 24.24 11.47 -9.86
N GLU A 79 24.99 10.53 -10.43
CA GLU A 79 25.16 9.17 -9.88
C GLU A 79 25.95 9.11 -8.57
N ASP A 80 26.84 10.09 -8.34
CA ASP A 80 27.63 10.25 -7.10
C ASP A 80 26.88 11.01 -5.99
N THR A 81 25.59 11.29 -6.18
CA THR A 81 24.72 11.92 -5.17
C THR A 81 23.72 10.90 -4.64
N ILE A 82 23.56 10.81 -3.31
CA ILE A 82 22.57 9.93 -2.68
C ILE A 82 21.18 10.18 -3.32
N PRO A 83 20.49 9.13 -3.78
CA PRO A 83 19.28 9.30 -4.56
C PRO A 83 18.13 9.83 -3.68
N ASP A 84 17.21 10.55 -4.33
CA ASP A 84 16.00 11.05 -3.68
C ASP A 84 15.10 9.86 -3.26
N ALA A 85 14.29 10.05 -2.22
CA ALA A 85 13.41 9.00 -1.73
C ALA A 85 12.28 8.70 -2.75
N PRO A 86 12.02 7.42 -3.11
CA PRO A 86 10.87 7.04 -3.93
C PRO A 86 9.55 7.52 -3.32
N ARG A 87 8.57 7.83 -4.18
CA ARG A 87 7.21 8.19 -3.73
C ARG A 87 6.33 6.96 -3.73
N LEU A 88 6.14 6.35 -2.56
CA LEU A 88 5.23 5.22 -2.39
C LEU A 88 3.81 5.65 -2.80
N GLN A 89 3.17 4.88 -3.67
CA GLN A 89 1.76 5.09 -4.07
C GLN A 89 0.82 4.37 -3.11
N GLY A 90 1.24 3.20 -2.62
CA GLY A 90 0.49 2.42 -1.65
C GLY A 90 0.83 0.96 -1.76
N VAL A 91 -0.10 0.14 -1.27
CA VAL A 91 -0.05 -1.32 -1.35
C VAL A 91 -1.40 -1.80 -1.86
N SER A 92 -1.40 -2.81 -2.74
CA SER A 92 -2.61 -3.40 -3.32
C SER A 92 -2.49 -4.93 -3.39
N GLU A 93 -3.45 -5.62 -4.03
CA GLU A 93 -3.47 -7.08 -4.20
C GLU A 93 -3.18 -7.87 -2.91
N MET A 94 -3.68 -7.36 -1.78
CA MET A 94 -3.43 -7.94 -0.46
C MET A 94 -4.20 -9.25 -0.28
N THR A 95 -3.47 -10.29 0.14
CA THR A 95 -4.03 -11.54 0.66
C THR A 95 -3.78 -11.61 2.18
N ASP A 96 -3.86 -12.80 2.76
CA ASP A 96 -3.40 -13.06 4.13
C ASP A 96 -1.87 -13.24 4.22
N THR A 97 -1.21 -13.60 3.11
CA THR A 97 0.21 -13.99 3.07
C THR A 97 1.06 -13.24 2.02
N SER A 98 0.45 -12.36 1.23
CA SER A 98 1.10 -11.57 0.18
C SER A 98 0.52 -10.16 0.02
N ALA A 99 1.29 -9.26 -0.57
CA ALA A 99 0.84 -7.91 -0.95
C ALA A 99 1.70 -7.31 -2.06
N LEU A 100 1.12 -6.50 -2.95
CA LEU A 100 1.83 -5.79 -4.01
C LEU A 100 2.19 -4.36 -3.58
N ILE A 101 3.48 -4.04 -3.47
CA ILE A 101 3.97 -2.69 -3.14
C ILE A 101 4.08 -1.87 -4.43
N LEU A 102 3.63 -0.60 -4.44
CA LEU A 102 3.70 0.29 -5.61
C LEU A 102 4.34 1.65 -5.29
N TRP A 103 5.20 2.15 -6.18
CA TRP A 103 5.91 3.42 -6.03
C TRP A 103 6.17 4.13 -7.36
N CYS A 104 6.45 5.43 -7.29
CA CYS A 104 7.04 6.20 -8.38
C CYS A 104 8.54 6.42 -8.12
N ALA A 105 9.32 6.42 -9.19
CA ALA A 105 10.72 6.77 -9.16
C ALA A 105 10.95 8.23 -8.68
N PRO A 106 12.08 8.51 -8.00
CA PRO A 106 12.55 9.87 -7.73
C PRO A 106 13.13 10.54 -8.98
N ASN A 107 13.37 11.86 -8.90
CA ASN A 107 14.12 12.62 -9.91
C ASN A 107 15.63 12.53 -9.60
N SER A 108 16.18 11.32 -9.56
CA SER A 108 17.62 11.07 -9.35
C SER A 108 18.07 9.89 -10.20
N VAL A 109 19.37 9.77 -10.49
CA VAL A 109 19.90 8.53 -11.06
C VAL A 109 19.68 7.39 -10.07
N VAL A 110 19.09 6.29 -10.56
CA VAL A 110 18.76 5.07 -9.80
C VAL A 110 19.17 3.85 -10.61
N HIS A 111 19.94 2.95 -10.00
CA HIS A 111 20.34 1.66 -10.57
C HIS A 111 19.51 0.48 -10.02
N GLY A 112 18.82 0.67 -8.89
CA GLY A 112 17.89 -0.32 -8.35
C GLY A 112 17.10 0.19 -7.16
N TYR A 113 16.29 -0.68 -6.57
CA TYR A 113 15.54 -0.43 -5.35
C TYR A 113 15.82 -1.50 -4.30
N GLN A 114 15.61 -1.13 -3.04
CA GLN A 114 15.58 -2.04 -1.90
C GLN A 114 14.24 -1.86 -1.19
N ILE A 115 13.62 -2.95 -0.73
CA ILE A 115 12.41 -2.88 0.12
C ILE A 115 12.78 -3.38 1.50
N ARG A 116 12.44 -2.61 2.53
CA ARG A 116 12.59 -2.99 3.94
C ARG A 116 11.21 -3.09 4.57
N TYR A 117 10.92 -4.19 5.26
CA TYR A 117 9.65 -4.37 5.94
C TYR A 117 9.77 -5.17 7.23
N PHE A 118 8.89 -4.90 8.19
CA PHE A 118 8.82 -5.60 9.47
C PHE A 118 7.38 -5.56 10.01
N ALA A 119 7.03 -6.54 10.84
CA ALA A 119 5.74 -6.55 11.54
C ALA A 119 5.74 -5.49 12.66
N GLU A 120 4.63 -4.77 12.82
CA GLU A 120 4.50 -3.73 13.85
C GLU A 120 4.70 -4.33 15.25
N GLY A 121 5.47 -3.65 16.09
CA GLY A 121 5.90 -4.16 17.39
C GLY A 121 7.08 -5.17 17.35
N LYS A 122 7.60 -5.53 16.18
CA LYS A 122 8.75 -6.46 16.00
C LYS A 122 9.84 -5.85 15.09
N ALA A 123 10.34 -4.67 15.47
CA ALA A 123 11.30 -3.92 14.65
C ALA A 123 12.66 -4.63 14.51
N GLU A 124 13.01 -5.52 15.43
CA GLU A 124 14.20 -6.37 15.35
C GLU A 124 14.13 -7.40 14.21
N ASN A 125 12.94 -7.76 13.74
CA ASN A 125 12.72 -8.74 12.67
C ASN A 125 12.62 -8.05 11.29
N LEU A 126 13.62 -7.25 10.95
CA LEU A 126 13.68 -6.51 9.69
C LEU A 126 13.97 -7.43 8.50
N SER A 127 12.99 -7.56 7.60
CA SER A 127 13.14 -8.23 6.31
C SER A 127 13.60 -7.25 5.24
N VAL A 128 14.50 -7.69 4.35
CA VAL A 128 15.09 -6.87 3.28
C VAL A 128 14.97 -7.61 1.95
N VAL A 129 14.47 -6.93 0.93
CA VAL A 129 14.48 -7.37 -0.47
C VAL A 129 15.44 -6.48 -1.24
N GLU A 130 16.44 -7.08 -1.88
CA GLU A 130 17.50 -6.40 -2.63
C GLU A 130 17.41 -6.70 -4.13
N ASN A 131 18.30 -6.10 -4.92
CA ASN A 131 18.47 -6.37 -6.35
C ASN A 131 17.21 -6.13 -7.22
N ILE A 132 16.31 -5.25 -6.79
CA ILE A 132 15.13 -4.86 -7.57
C ILE A 132 15.58 -3.89 -8.68
N TYR A 133 15.28 -4.21 -9.94
CA TYR A 133 15.75 -3.46 -11.11
C TYR A 133 15.34 -1.98 -11.13
N ALA A 134 16.19 -1.13 -11.72
CA ALA A 134 15.95 0.31 -11.95
C ALA A 134 14.65 0.64 -12.72
N THR A 135 14.04 -0.33 -13.39
CA THR A 135 12.80 -0.20 -14.19
C THR A 135 11.54 -0.58 -13.40
N ALA A 136 11.67 -1.19 -12.21
CA ALA A 136 10.53 -1.61 -11.40
C ALA A 136 9.89 -0.42 -10.66
N ARG A 137 8.55 -0.39 -10.68
CA ARG A 137 7.63 0.53 -9.94
C ARG A 137 6.66 -0.23 -9.02
N GLN A 138 6.74 -1.56 -9.04
CA GLN A 138 5.96 -2.44 -8.17
C GLN A 138 6.76 -3.70 -7.86
N HIS A 139 6.49 -4.34 -6.72
CA HIS A 139 7.09 -5.61 -6.32
C HIS A 139 6.17 -6.35 -5.35
N PRO A 140 5.91 -7.65 -5.55
CA PRO A 140 5.13 -8.46 -4.62
C PRO A 140 5.98 -8.86 -3.40
N LEU A 141 5.38 -8.84 -2.21
CA LEU A 141 5.90 -9.48 -1.01
C LEU A 141 5.12 -10.76 -0.76
N TYR A 142 5.81 -11.80 -0.28
CA TYR A 142 5.27 -13.13 0.02
C TYR A 142 5.73 -13.59 1.41
N GLY A 143 5.10 -14.63 1.95
CA GLY A 143 5.44 -15.17 3.27
C GLY A 143 5.08 -14.25 4.43
N LEU A 144 4.12 -13.34 4.22
CA LEU A 144 3.59 -12.49 5.28
C LEU A 144 2.70 -13.32 6.23
N SER A 145 2.57 -12.88 7.48
CA SER A 145 1.67 -13.48 8.46
C SER A 145 0.25 -12.95 8.26
N PRO A 146 -0.79 -13.80 8.36
CA PRO A 146 -2.20 -13.37 8.34
C PRO A 146 -2.54 -12.36 9.45
N GLY A 147 -3.49 -11.46 9.16
CA GLY A 147 -4.02 -10.48 10.11
C GLY A 147 -2.99 -9.57 10.77
N THR A 148 -1.81 -9.40 10.16
CA THR A 148 -0.64 -8.74 10.75
C THR A 148 -0.38 -7.40 10.08
N THR A 149 -0.18 -6.35 10.88
CA THR A 149 0.24 -5.03 10.37
C THR A 149 1.74 -5.04 10.12
N TYR A 150 2.14 -4.65 8.91
CA TYR A 150 3.51 -4.48 8.48
C TYR A 150 3.79 -3.01 8.19
N ARG A 151 4.97 -2.54 8.58
CA ARG A 151 5.56 -1.31 8.06
C ARG A 151 6.49 -1.68 6.91
N VAL A 152 6.34 -1.00 5.77
CA VAL A 152 7.16 -1.19 4.56
C VAL A 152 7.73 0.14 4.11
N CYS A 153 8.99 0.12 3.65
CA CYS A 153 9.71 1.26 3.08
C CYS A 153 10.40 0.84 1.78
N VAL A 154 10.27 1.65 0.73
CA VAL A 154 10.99 1.48 -0.55
C VAL A 154 12.12 2.51 -0.62
N LEU A 155 13.35 2.07 -0.87
CA LEU A 155 14.54 2.90 -0.98
C LEU A 155 15.09 2.83 -2.40
N ALA A 156 15.54 3.95 -2.95
CA ALA A 156 16.30 3.98 -4.20
C ALA A 156 17.78 3.71 -3.94
N ALA A 157 18.47 3.07 -4.89
CA ALA A 157 19.90 2.76 -4.83
C ALA A 157 20.63 3.29 -6.08
N ASN A 158 21.79 3.90 -5.88
CA ASN A 158 22.77 4.22 -6.94
C ASN A 158 24.21 4.06 -6.41
N ARG A 159 25.22 4.58 -7.13
CA ARG A 159 26.64 4.45 -6.72
C ARG A 159 26.95 5.10 -5.37
N ALA A 160 26.29 6.20 -5.04
CA ALA A 160 26.43 6.89 -3.76
C ALA A 160 25.73 6.17 -2.59
N GLY A 161 24.92 5.15 -2.86
CA GLY A 161 24.25 4.31 -1.86
C GLY A 161 22.72 4.41 -1.88
N LEU A 162 22.12 4.30 -0.70
CA LEU A 162 20.67 4.22 -0.52
C LEU A 162 20.05 5.57 -0.12
N SER A 163 18.89 5.88 -0.70
CA SER A 163 18.06 7.03 -0.30
C SER A 163 17.63 6.94 1.16
N LEU A 164 17.50 8.07 1.86
CA LEU A 164 16.97 8.07 3.23
C LEU A 164 15.48 7.68 3.30
N PRO A 165 15.05 6.87 4.30
CA PRO A 165 13.65 6.45 4.46
C PRO A 165 12.78 7.61 4.96
N ARG A 166 12.24 8.39 4.02
CA ARG A 166 11.42 9.57 4.30
C ARG A 166 10.02 9.17 4.79
N ALA A 167 9.79 9.27 6.10
CA ALA A 167 8.57 8.81 6.76
C ALA A 167 7.37 9.77 6.64
N SER A 168 7.57 11.05 6.30
CA SER A 168 6.52 12.08 6.25
C SER A 168 6.64 13.02 5.04
N GLY A 169 5.54 13.74 4.74
CA GLY A 169 5.43 14.69 3.62
C GLY A 169 4.97 14.06 2.29
N TRP A 170 5.15 14.80 1.18
CA TRP A 170 4.68 14.40 -0.16
C TRP A 170 5.50 13.27 -0.80
N ARG A 171 6.79 13.14 -0.44
CA ARG A 171 7.68 12.05 -0.88
C ARG A 171 7.85 11.01 0.23
N ARG A 172 6.74 10.41 0.69
CA ARG A 172 6.81 9.30 1.64
C ARG A 172 7.33 8.05 0.95
N ALA A 173 8.41 7.50 1.49
CA ALA A 173 9.00 6.23 1.09
C ALA A 173 8.35 5.03 1.81
N CYS A 174 7.63 5.28 2.90
CA CYS A 174 7.10 4.26 3.80
C CYS A 174 5.58 4.36 3.98
N THR A 175 4.95 3.22 4.27
CA THR A 175 3.57 3.11 4.77
C THR A 175 3.43 1.92 5.71
N ASN A 176 2.35 1.90 6.50
CA ASN A 176 1.87 0.68 7.14
C ASN A 176 0.76 0.05 6.25
N PHE A 177 0.59 -1.27 6.31
CA PHE A 177 -0.55 -2.01 5.76
C PHE A 177 -0.83 -3.26 6.59
N THR A 178 -2.04 -3.81 6.53
CA THR A 178 -2.42 -5.01 7.30
C THR A 178 -2.88 -6.10 6.35
N THR A 179 -2.34 -7.32 6.51
CA THR A 179 -2.77 -8.49 5.72
C THR A 179 -4.17 -8.94 6.13
N LYS A 180 -4.87 -9.67 5.25
CA LYS A 180 -6.19 -10.25 5.57
C LYS A 180 -6.06 -11.30 6.68
N PRO A 181 -7.09 -11.50 7.52
CA PRO A 181 -7.13 -12.62 8.45
C PRO A 181 -7.22 -13.95 7.68
N SER A 182 -6.68 -15.02 8.26
CA SER A 182 -6.76 -16.36 7.66
C SER A 182 -8.16 -16.96 7.87
N TYR A 183 -8.83 -17.32 6.76
CA TYR A 183 -10.16 -17.95 6.83
C TYR A 183 -10.13 -19.39 7.33
N LEU A 184 -8.95 -20.00 7.41
CA LEU A 184 -8.74 -21.41 7.76
C LEU A 184 -9.32 -21.78 9.13
N GLY A 185 -9.12 -20.92 10.14
CA GLY A 185 -9.71 -21.11 11.47
C GLY A 185 -11.23 -20.95 11.50
N ILE A 186 -11.77 -20.03 10.72
CA ILE A 186 -13.22 -19.80 10.61
C ILE A 186 -13.89 -21.01 9.93
N LEU A 187 -13.31 -21.49 8.82
CA LEU A 187 -13.79 -22.67 8.12
C LEU A 187 -13.76 -23.92 9.00
N ALA A 188 -12.67 -24.16 9.73
CA ALA A 188 -12.58 -25.27 10.68
C ALA A 188 -13.66 -25.20 11.78
N GLY A 189 -13.93 -24.00 12.33
CA GLY A 189 -15.00 -23.79 13.29
C GLY A 189 -16.41 -24.04 12.72
N LEU A 190 -16.68 -23.58 11.50
CA LEU A 190 -17.95 -23.83 10.81
C LEU A 190 -18.16 -25.33 10.49
N CYS A 191 -17.11 -26.03 10.04
CA CYS A 191 -17.16 -27.48 9.84
C CYS A 191 -17.41 -28.23 11.17
N ALA A 192 -16.75 -27.84 12.26
CA ALA A 192 -16.92 -28.46 13.57
C ALA A 192 -18.36 -28.26 14.12
N THR A 193 -18.87 -27.04 14.07
CA THR A 193 -20.25 -26.72 14.52
C THR A 193 -21.31 -27.40 13.66
N SER A 194 -21.15 -27.42 12.33
CA SER A 194 -22.04 -28.16 11.42
C SER A 194 -22.06 -29.66 11.74
N SER A 195 -20.88 -30.26 11.99
CA SER A 195 -20.75 -31.67 12.36
C SER A 195 -21.43 -31.99 13.70
N LEU A 196 -21.22 -31.14 14.71
CA LEU A 196 -21.86 -31.30 16.03
C LEU A 196 -23.38 -31.17 15.97
N LEU A 197 -23.89 -30.21 15.19
CA LEU A 197 -25.33 -30.05 14.96
C LEU A 197 -25.93 -31.27 14.25
N PHE A 198 -25.25 -31.80 13.22
CA PHE A 198 -25.70 -33.00 12.50
C PHE A 198 -25.71 -34.26 13.39
N ILE A 199 -24.68 -34.45 14.23
CA ILE A 199 -24.66 -35.53 15.22
C ILE A 199 -25.79 -35.38 16.23
N SER A 200 -26.03 -34.16 16.73
CA SER A 200 -27.12 -33.86 17.66
C SER A 200 -28.50 -34.17 17.07
N THR A 201 -28.77 -33.75 15.82
CA THR A 201 -30.05 -34.05 15.15
C THR A 201 -30.24 -35.55 14.89
N LEU A 202 -29.19 -36.28 14.52
CA LEU A 202 -29.24 -37.74 14.40
C LEU A 202 -29.55 -38.42 15.74
N VAL A 203 -28.88 -38.04 16.83
CA VAL A 203 -29.15 -38.60 18.17
C VAL A 203 -30.59 -38.30 18.61
N LEU A 204 -31.08 -37.08 18.38
CA LEU A 204 -32.47 -36.71 18.67
C LEU A 204 -33.46 -37.54 17.84
N SER A 205 -33.21 -37.71 16.54
CA SER A 205 -34.08 -38.53 15.67
C SER A 205 -34.15 -39.98 16.13
N VAL A 206 -33.01 -40.61 16.47
CA VAL A 206 -32.97 -41.98 16.99
C VAL A 206 -33.68 -42.07 18.35
N CYS A 207 -33.50 -41.10 19.24
CA CYS A 207 -34.20 -41.05 20.53
C CYS A 207 -35.73 -40.95 20.35
N LEU A 208 -36.19 -40.10 19.43
CA LEU A 208 -37.61 -39.94 19.11
C LEU A 208 -38.19 -41.18 18.43
N CYS A 209 -37.49 -41.78 17.46
CA CYS A 209 -37.90 -43.03 16.84
C CYS A 209 -38.03 -44.17 17.86
N ARG A 210 -37.07 -44.31 18.79
CA ARG A 210 -37.14 -45.32 19.86
C ARG A 210 -38.33 -45.08 20.81
N ARG A 211 -38.59 -43.83 21.21
CA ARG A 211 -39.77 -43.47 22.03
C ARG A 211 -41.10 -43.71 21.30
N GLY A 212 -41.18 -43.34 20.02
CA GLY A 212 -42.32 -43.61 19.16
C GLY A 212 -42.59 -45.11 19.03
N TRP A 213 -41.55 -45.92 18.80
CA TRP A 213 -41.66 -47.38 18.77
C TRP A 213 -42.16 -47.99 20.09
N THR A 214 -41.72 -47.49 21.25
CA THR A 214 -42.20 -47.97 22.55
C THR A 214 -43.68 -47.64 22.78
N SER A 215 -44.13 -46.44 22.39
CA SER A 215 -45.54 -46.04 22.50
C SER A 215 -46.43 -46.77 21.49
N HIS A 216 -45.95 -46.96 20.26
CA HIS A 216 -46.63 -47.73 19.22
C HIS A 216 -46.87 -49.18 19.68
N ARG A 217 -45.87 -49.84 20.29
CA ARG A 217 -46.04 -51.18 20.90
C ARG A 217 -47.17 -51.24 21.92
N GLN A 218 -47.29 -50.24 22.81
CA GLN A 218 -48.36 -50.21 23.82
C GLN A 218 -49.76 -50.10 23.21
N CYS A 219 -49.92 -49.54 22.01
CA CYS A 219 -51.21 -49.40 21.35
C CYS A 219 -51.76 -50.72 20.76
N TYR A 220 -50.89 -51.69 20.45
CA TYR A 220 -51.32 -53.02 19.99
C TYR A 220 -51.73 -53.96 21.14
N ASP A 221 -51.17 -53.78 22.35
CA ASP A 221 -51.51 -54.60 23.52
C ASP A 221 -52.92 -54.30 24.07
N THR A 222 -53.45 -53.09 23.89
CA THR A 222 -54.75 -52.67 24.45
C THR A 222 -55.98 -53.22 23.71
N HIS A 223 -55.81 -53.96 22.61
CA HIS A 223 -56.92 -54.49 21.80
C HIS A 223 -57.19 -55.99 21.94
N LEU A 224 -56.41 -56.74 22.72
CA LEU A 224 -56.66 -58.15 23.01
C LEU A 224 -57.63 -58.35 24.19
N VAL A 225 -58.83 -57.76 24.08
CA VAL A 225 -59.97 -58.18 24.91
C VAL A 225 -60.43 -59.54 24.43
N ALA A 226 -60.06 -60.60 25.16
CA ALA A 226 -60.48 -61.96 24.87
C ALA A 226 -62.00 -62.08 24.98
N PHE A 227 -62.70 -62.04 23.85
CA PHE A 227 -64.14 -62.32 23.78
C PHE A 227 -64.39 -63.78 24.16
N LYS A 228 -64.71 -64.02 25.43
CA LYS A 228 -65.09 -65.34 25.94
C LYS A 228 -66.51 -65.64 25.45
N ASN A 229 -66.58 -66.41 24.37
CA ASN A 229 -67.81 -66.71 23.64
C ASN A 229 -68.82 -67.48 24.53
N PRO A 230 -70.01 -66.93 24.84
CA PRO A 230 -70.98 -67.57 25.70
C PRO A 230 -71.93 -68.47 24.89
N VAL A 231 -71.40 -69.56 24.35
CA VAL A 231 -72.18 -70.64 23.73
C VAL A 231 -71.65 -71.98 24.24
N MET A 232 -72.57 -72.90 24.54
CA MET A 232 -72.33 -74.26 25.07
C MET A 232 -72.00 -74.38 26.56
N ALA A 233 -73.03 -74.32 27.42
CA ALA A 233 -73.24 -75.27 28.54
C ALA A 233 -74.57 -75.03 29.29
N GLU A 234 -75.72 -75.14 28.61
CA GLU A 234 -77.01 -75.28 29.29
C GLU A 234 -77.84 -76.38 28.64
N SER A 235 -77.84 -77.57 29.25
CA SER A 235 -78.87 -78.64 29.14
C SER A 235 -78.39 -79.97 29.73
N VAL A 236 -78.41 -80.10 31.07
CA VAL A 236 -78.73 -81.39 31.72
C VAL A 236 -79.66 -81.10 32.88
N ALA A 237 -80.95 -81.33 32.66
CA ALA A 237 -81.96 -81.39 33.71
C ALA A 237 -82.49 -82.84 33.78
N GLN A 238 -82.67 -83.33 35.01
CA GLN A 238 -83.31 -84.62 35.37
C GLN A 238 -82.55 -85.89 34.89
N TRP A 239 -82.44 -86.96 35.69
CA TRP A 239 -83.10 -87.34 36.95
C TRP A 239 -82.09 -87.77 38.02
#